data_AF-A0A366WID0-F1
#
_entry.id   AF-A0A366WID0-F1
#
_cell.length_a   1.000
_cell.length_b   1.000
_cell.length_c   1.000
_cell.angle_alpha   90.00
_cell.angle_beta   90.00
_cell.angle_gamma   90.00
#
_symmetry.space_group_name_H-M   'P 1'
#
loop_
_entity.id
_entity.type
_entity.pdbx_description
1 polymer ?
#
loop_
_entity_poly.entity_id
_entity_poly.type
_entity_poly.pdbx_seq_one_letter_code
_entity_poly.pdbx_strand_id
1 'polypeptide(L)'
;MVVTYDINALCRFIIQARSNAMKNLAKGSFGALLLTAAMSVAAFPVDVTSIDGTFENTLDTNGNSVSGDGSNYIKWGQGQKSSYKFTGASPLPIEIVDDSIFSLGTLTHKNRQVTGPVLTSTDLAITLGFSGFGDTDTAAGTFVFSHDETLDNGTYQECFLIWCWNEHDGPVDDIIAQTGASVTSSSFILGGFEYSLELLGLSADGSTPENTKRDYELFAKLNATALPVPEPGTLALLGLGLAGLGMARRRKA
;
A
#
# COMPACT_ATOMS: atom_id res chain seq x y z
N MET A 1 -91.90 41.98 29.14
CA MET A 1 -91.28 40.64 29.26
C MET A 1 -89.99 40.67 28.45
N VAL A 2 -88.86 40.90 29.12
CA VAL A 2 -87.51 40.87 28.54
C VAL A 2 -86.69 40.01 29.49
N VAL A 3 -86.23 38.86 29.00
CA VAL A 3 -85.35 37.96 29.76
C VAL A 3 -83.95 38.16 29.21
N THR A 4 -83.11 38.88 29.96
CA THR A 4 -81.67 38.97 29.70
C THR A 4 -80.95 37.92 30.54
N TYR A 5 -80.32 36.96 29.87
CA TYR A 5 -79.50 35.91 30.49
C TYR A 5 -78.09 36.42 30.78
N ASP A 6 -77.57 36.12 31.97
CA ASP A 6 -76.25 36.50 32.46
C ASP A 6 -75.13 35.69 31.76
N ILE A 7 -74.33 36.39 30.95
CA ILE A 7 -73.22 35.85 30.16
C ILE A 7 -72.09 35.28 31.04
N ASN A 8 -72.05 35.61 32.34
CA ASN A 8 -70.98 35.14 33.24
C ASN A 8 -71.09 33.66 33.63
N ALA A 9 -72.25 33.04 33.51
CA ALA A 9 -72.44 31.62 33.84
C ALA A 9 -71.87 30.68 32.77
N LEU A 10 -71.90 31.10 31.49
CA LEU A 10 -71.39 30.30 30.36
C LEU A 10 -69.85 30.29 30.27
N CYS A 11 -69.17 31.32 30.79
CA CYS A 11 -67.72 31.41 30.74
C CYS A 11 -67.02 30.50 31.78
N ARG A 12 -67.67 30.17 32.91
CA ARG A 12 -67.09 29.27 33.93
C ARG A 12 -67.13 27.79 33.55
N PHE A 13 -68.06 27.38 32.68
CA PHE A 13 -68.17 25.98 32.26
C PHE A 13 -67.11 25.57 31.23
N ILE A 14 -66.66 26.52 30.40
CA ILE A 14 -65.64 26.26 29.36
C ILE A 14 -64.22 26.22 29.95
N ILE A 15 -63.96 26.93 31.05
CA ILE A 15 -62.63 26.97 31.69
C ILE A 15 -62.35 25.71 32.52
N GLN A 16 -63.37 25.10 33.16
CA GLN A 16 -63.16 23.91 34.00
C GLN A 16 -62.92 22.62 33.17
N ALA A 17 -63.42 22.54 31.95
CA ALA A 17 -63.23 21.37 31.08
C ALA A 17 -61.83 21.28 30.43
N ARG A 18 -61.07 22.38 30.42
CA ARG A 18 -59.67 22.39 29.94
C ARG A 18 -58.63 22.08 31.01
N SER A 19 -59.00 22.03 32.29
CA SER A 19 -58.04 21.83 33.40
C SER A 19 -57.70 20.37 33.70
N ASN A 20 -58.47 19.38 33.23
CA ASN A 20 -58.25 17.96 33.56
C ASN A 20 -57.63 17.13 32.42
N ALA A 21 -57.49 17.69 31.22
CA ALA A 21 -56.82 17.03 30.10
C ALA A 21 -55.30 17.32 30.02
N MET A 22 -54.78 18.26 30.81
CA MET A 22 -53.37 18.68 30.82
C MET A 22 -52.59 18.23 32.07
N LYS A 23 -52.83 17.01 32.57
CA LYS A 23 -52.02 16.42 33.65
C LYS A 23 -51.26 15.14 33.28
N ASN A 24 -51.41 14.62 32.07
CA ASN A 24 -50.80 13.33 31.69
C ASN A 24 -49.87 13.38 30.47
N LEU A 25 -49.55 14.56 29.92
CA LEU A 25 -48.69 14.69 28.74
C LEU A 25 -47.29 15.25 29.05
N ALA A 26 -46.66 14.74 30.12
CA ALA A 26 -45.30 15.12 30.51
C ALA A 26 -44.46 13.90 30.95
N LYS A 27 -44.66 12.75 30.31
CA LYS A 27 -43.83 11.55 30.51
C LYS A 27 -43.56 10.86 29.18
N GLY A 28 -42.64 11.44 28.42
CA GLY A 28 -42.18 10.90 27.16
C GLY A 28 -41.01 11.73 26.64
N SER A 29 -39.98 11.90 27.48
CA SER A 29 -38.74 12.54 27.03
C SER A 29 -38.12 11.68 25.95
N PHE A 30 -37.94 12.31 24.79
CA PHE A 30 -37.24 11.82 23.62
C PHE A 30 -35.85 11.30 23.99
N GLY A 31 -35.68 9.98 24.00
CA GLY A 31 -34.36 9.36 23.86
C GLY A 31 -34.07 9.24 22.37
N ALA A 32 -33.45 10.27 21.78
CA ALA A 32 -32.88 10.14 20.44
C ALA A 32 -31.73 9.14 20.52
N LEU A 33 -32.00 7.89 20.18
CA LEU A 33 -31.00 6.84 20.07
C LEU A 33 -30.19 7.12 18.79
N LEU A 34 -29.06 7.83 18.93
CA LEU A 34 -28.05 7.93 17.89
C LEU A 34 -27.42 6.54 17.72
N LEU A 35 -27.96 5.77 16.78
CA LEU A 35 -27.37 4.52 16.31
C LEU A 35 -26.16 4.90 15.43
N THR A 36 -24.99 5.11 16.02
CA THR A 36 -23.75 5.12 15.24
C THR A 36 -23.49 3.68 14.81
N ALA A 37 -23.97 3.32 13.63
CA ALA A 37 -23.53 2.10 12.97
C ALA A 37 -22.00 2.16 12.89
N ALA A 38 -21.31 1.14 13.42
CA ALA A 38 -19.91 0.95 13.10
C ALA A 38 -19.85 0.67 11.59
N MET A 39 -19.59 1.71 10.81
CA MET A 39 -19.37 1.53 9.38
C MET A 39 -18.10 0.70 9.25
N SER A 40 -18.21 -0.46 8.62
CA SER A 40 -17.05 -1.20 8.13
C SER A 40 -16.38 -0.31 7.09
N VAL A 41 -15.29 0.36 7.47
CA VAL A 41 -14.42 1.05 6.52
C VAL A 41 -13.80 -0.04 5.65
N ALA A 42 -13.78 0.14 4.33
CA ALA A 42 -13.06 -0.77 3.44
C ALA A 42 -11.57 -0.44 3.50
N ALA A 43 -10.68 -1.44 3.39
CA ALA A 43 -9.22 -1.24 3.38
C ALA A 43 -8.70 -0.64 2.06
N PHE A 44 -9.57 -0.41 1.09
CA PHE A 44 -9.22 0.13 -0.23
C PHE A 44 -10.33 1.09 -0.67
N PRO A 45 -10.05 2.05 -1.58
CA PRO A 45 -8.76 2.27 -2.27
C PRO A 45 -7.71 2.99 -1.42
N VAL A 46 -6.44 2.82 -1.78
CA VAL A 46 -5.27 3.54 -1.24
C VAL A 46 -4.42 4.04 -2.40
N ASP A 47 -3.92 5.27 -2.31
CA ASP A 47 -3.06 5.87 -3.33
C ASP A 47 -1.58 5.68 -3.00
N VAL A 48 -0.79 5.25 -3.98
CA VAL A 48 0.67 5.38 -3.97
C VAL A 48 1.02 6.79 -4.46
N THR A 49 1.63 7.59 -3.60
CA THR A 49 1.92 9.02 -3.85
C THR A 49 3.38 9.30 -4.21
N SER A 50 4.31 8.41 -3.83
CA SER A 50 5.71 8.47 -4.22
C SER A 50 6.30 7.08 -4.36
N ILE A 51 7.25 6.93 -5.28
CA ILE A 51 8.02 5.70 -5.47
C ILE A 51 9.47 6.07 -5.76
N ASP A 52 10.31 5.88 -4.75
CA ASP A 52 11.74 6.18 -4.82
C ASP A 52 12.54 4.89 -4.63
N GLY A 53 13.66 4.79 -5.33
CA GLY A 53 14.55 3.64 -5.25
C GLY A 53 16.01 4.08 -5.27
N THR A 54 16.79 3.52 -4.35
CA THR A 54 18.21 3.84 -4.15
C THR A 54 19.01 2.55 -4.12
N PHE A 55 20.05 2.47 -4.94
CA PHE A 55 21.01 1.38 -4.86
C PHE A 55 21.95 1.59 -3.69
N GLU A 56 22.13 0.57 -2.88
CA GLU A 56 22.99 0.53 -1.70
C GLU A 56 23.80 -0.77 -1.72
N ASN A 57 24.83 -0.82 -0.85
CA ASN A 57 25.67 -2.01 -0.66
C ASN A 57 26.17 -2.58 -1.99
N THR A 58 26.47 -1.72 -2.96
CA THR A 58 27.03 -2.16 -4.24
C THR A 58 28.42 -2.73 -4.01
N LEU A 59 28.72 -3.87 -4.62
CA LEU A 59 30.02 -4.51 -4.53
C LEU A 59 30.51 -4.95 -5.91
N ASP A 60 31.73 -4.57 -6.26
CA ASP A 60 32.44 -5.09 -7.42
C ASP A 60 33.21 -6.40 -7.09
N THR A 61 33.84 -7.00 -8.11
CA THR A 61 34.66 -8.21 -7.96
C THR A 61 35.86 -8.06 -7.02
N ASN A 62 36.24 -6.84 -6.67
CA ASN A 62 37.30 -6.55 -5.69
C ASN A 62 36.73 -6.23 -4.29
N GLY A 63 35.41 -6.24 -4.12
CA GLY A 63 34.72 -5.89 -2.88
C GLY A 63 34.60 -4.39 -2.62
N ASN A 64 34.77 -3.53 -3.63
CA ASN A 64 34.59 -2.09 -3.50
C ASN A 64 33.21 -1.65 -4.01
N SER A 65 32.71 -0.53 -3.49
CA SER A 65 31.49 0.09 -4.01
C SER A 65 31.65 0.61 -5.43
N VAL A 66 30.62 0.43 -6.25
CA VAL A 66 30.62 0.91 -7.63
C VAL A 66 30.25 2.40 -7.69
N SER A 67 30.44 3.02 -8.85
CA SER A 67 30.11 4.43 -9.03
C SER A 67 28.59 4.63 -9.01
N GLY A 68 28.11 5.51 -8.14
CA GLY A 68 26.68 5.85 -8.01
C GLY A 68 25.96 5.18 -6.85
N ASP A 69 26.68 4.43 -6.00
CA ASP A 69 26.15 3.92 -4.73
C ASP A 69 25.49 5.04 -3.92
N GLY A 70 24.31 4.77 -3.34
CA GLY A 70 23.46 5.77 -2.70
C GLY A 70 22.61 6.60 -3.68
N SER A 71 22.39 6.13 -4.92
CA SER A 71 21.53 6.81 -5.90
C SER A 71 20.67 5.81 -6.69
N ASN A 72 19.74 6.31 -7.51
CA ASN A 72 18.93 5.47 -8.40
C ASN A 72 19.66 5.02 -9.69
N TYR A 73 20.95 5.31 -9.82
CA TYR A 73 21.75 4.98 -11.00
C TYR A 73 23.18 4.59 -10.63
N ILE A 74 23.54 3.34 -10.90
CA ILE A 74 24.88 2.81 -10.66
C ILE A 74 25.53 2.35 -11.95
N LYS A 75 26.86 2.42 -12.01
CA LYS A 75 27.66 2.01 -13.18
C LYS A 75 28.99 1.41 -12.77
N TRP A 76 29.43 0.40 -13.51
CA TRP A 76 30.67 -0.33 -13.25
C TRP A 76 31.48 -0.52 -14.54
N GLY A 77 32.63 -1.17 -14.44
CA GLY A 77 33.56 -1.33 -15.56
C GLY A 77 34.40 -0.10 -15.90
N GLN A 78 35.41 -0.34 -16.74
CA GLN A 78 36.33 0.64 -17.30
C GLN A 78 36.06 0.85 -18.79
N GLY A 79 36.18 2.11 -19.25
CA GLY A 79 35.87 2.48 -20.63
C GLY A 79 34.35 2.59 -20.86
N GLN A 80 33.80 1.70 -21.70
CA GLN A 80 32.34 1.53 -21.77
C GLN A 80 31.85 0.91 -20.46
N LYS A 81 30.66 1.30 -20.02
CA LYS A 81 30.13 0.92 -18.71
C LYS A 81 28.76 0.28 -18.83
N SER A 82 28.63 -0.89 -18.19
CA SER A 82 27.36 -1.46 -17.80
C SER A 82 26.76 -0.65 -16.65
N SER A 83 25.43 -0.69 -16.52
CA SER A 83 24.74 0.12 -15.51
C SER A 83 23.35 -0.40 -15.16
N TYR A 84 22.94 -0.14 -13.92
CA TYR A 84 21.55 -0.20 -13.51
C TYR A 84 20.97 1.19 -13.30
N LYS A 85 19.69 1.34 -13.67
CA LYS A 85 18.89 2.51 -13.33
C LYS A 85 17.53 2.07 -12.83
N PHE A 86 17.10 2.57 -11.68
CA PHE A 86 15.72 2.46 -11.25
C PHE A 86 14.94 3.72 -11.60
N THR A 87 13.73 3.55 -12.14
CA THR A 87 12.77 4.62 -12.42
C THR A 87 11.42 4.21 -11.84
N GLY A 88 10.93 4.95 -10.84
CA GLY A 88 9.62 4.68 -10.23
C GLY A 88 8.47 4.82 -11.22
N ALA A 89 7.38 4.10 -10.99
CA ALA A 89 6.20 4.15 -11.83
C ALA A 89 5.59 5.56 -11.87
N SER A 90 5.04 5.91 -13.03
CA SER A 90 4.49 7.24 -13.32
C SER A 90 3.37 7.11 -14.37
N PRO A 91 2.31 7.94 -14.31
CA PRO A 91 2.10 9.07 -13.40
C PRO A 91 1.68 8.66 -11.97
N LEU A 92 1.90 9.57 -11.01
CA LEU A 92 1.44 9.46 -9.62
C LEU A 92 0.31 10.48 -9.36
N PRO A 93 -0.63 10.21 -8.43
CA PRO A 93 -0.74 8.98 -7.64
C PRO A 93 -1.25 7.78 -8.44
N ILE A 94 -0.91 6.56 -7.99
CA ILE A 94 -1.45 5.30 -8.50
C ILE A 94 -2.46 4.77 -7.50
N GLU A 95 -3.72 4.62 -7.90
CA GLU A 95 -4.79 4.10 -7.05
C GLU A 95 -4.73 2.57 -7.00
N ILE A 96 -4.59 2.01 -5.79
CA ILE A 96 -4.66 0.59 -5.49
C ILE A 96 -6.04 0.28 -4.94
N VAL A 97 -6.81 -0.53 -5.67
CA VAL A 97 -8.23 -0.79 -5.36
C VAL A 97 -8.47 -2.10 -4.60
N ASP A 98 -7.47 -2.97 -4.53
CA ASP A 98 -7.51 -4.28 -3.87
C ASP A 98 -6.09 -4.83 -3.59
N ASP A 99 -5.99 -6.10 -3.23
CA ASP A 99 -4.75 -6.81 -2.93
C ASP A 99 -4.04 -7.38 -4.18
N SER A 100 -4.36 -6.87 -5.36
CA SER A 100 -3.69 -7.25 -6.60
C SER A 100 -2.24 -6.74 -6.67
N ILE A 101 -1.49 -7.35 -7.58
CA ILE A 101 -0.09 -6.99 -7.83
C ILE A 101 -0.06 -5.68 -8.61
N PHE A 102 0.81 -4.76 -8.21
CA PHE A 102 1.06 -3.50 -8.90
C PHE A 102 2.54 -3.31 -9.19
N SER A 103 2.84 -2.49 -10.21
CA SER A 103 4.21 -2.16 -10.62
C SER A 103 4.76 -1.02 -9.79
N LEU A 104 5.97 -1.19 -9.25
CA LEU A 104 6.74 -0.16 -8.58
C LEU A 104 7.50 0.73 -9.58
N GLY A 105 7.71 0.24 -10.79
CA GLY A 105 8.51 0.91 -11.81
C GLY A 105 9.45 -0.06 -12.49
N THR A 106 10.51 0.51 -13.07
CA THR A 106 11.40 -0.21 -13.99
C THR A 106 12.83 -0.18 -13.48
N LEU A 107 13.44 -1.38 -13.41
CA LEU A 107 14.88 -1.57 -13.35
C LEU A 107 15.42 -1.74 -14.78
N THR A 108 16.14 -0.73 -15.26
CA THR A 108 16.84 -0.80 -16.56
C THR A 108 18.24 -1.34 -16.36
N HIS A 109 18.53 -2.46 -17.01
CA HIS A 109 19.89 -2.95 -17.19
C HIS A 109 20.41 -2.57 -18.57
N LYS A 110 21.54 -1.88 -18.59
CA LYS A 110 22.30 -1.67 -19.80
C LYS A 110 23.55 -2.53 -19.71
N ASN A 111 23.60 -3.58 -20.52
CA ASN A 111 24.74 -4.46 -20.63
C ASN A 111 25.69 -3.91 -21.71
N ARG A 112 26.97 -3.81 -21.38
CA ARG A 112 28.08 -3.48 -22.25
C ARG A 112 29.20 -4.44 -21.93
N GLN A 113 29.89 -4.91 -22.96
CA GLN A 113 31.24 -5.44 -22.78
C GLN A 113 32.15 -4.46 -22.01
N VAL A 114 32.41 -4.78 -20.75
CA VAL A 114 33.26 -4.01 -19.83
C VAL A 114 34.60 -4.69 -19.63
N THR A 115 35.57 -3.90 -19.17
CA THR A 115 36.85 -4.42 -18.65
C THR A 115 37.06 -3.95 -17.21
N GLY A 116 37.89 -4.67 -16.45
CA GLY A 116 38.21 -4.32 -15.06
C GLY A 116 37.15 -4.84 -14.07
N PRO A 117 36.98 -4.18 -12.90
CA PRO A 117 36.05 -4.63 -11.87
C PRO A 117 34.59 -4.49 -12.33
N VAL A 118 33.82 -5.56 -12.15
CA VAL A 118 32.41 -5.67 -12.53
C VAL A 118 31.54 -5.84 -11.31
N LEU A 119 30.26 -5.44 -11.39
CA LEU A 119 29.33 -5.56 -10.26
C LEU A 119 29.13 -7.06 -9.92
N THR A 120 28.95 -7.36 -8.65
CA THR A 120 28.67 -8.72 -8.17
C THR A 120 27.40 -8.78 -7.33
N SER A 121 27.09 -7.71 -6.60
CA SER A 121 25.84 -7.59 -5.84
C SER A 121 25.45 -6.13 -5.62
N THR A 122 24.17 -5.91 -5.39
CA THR A 122 23.63 -4.62 -4.94
C THR A 122 22.27 -4.83 -4.28
N ASP A 123 21.95 -3.94 -3.35
CA ASP A 123 20.62 -3.80 -2.78
C ASP A 123 19.90 -2.62 -3.44
N LEU A 124 18.63 -2.77 -3.78
CA LEU A 124 17.77 -1.67 -4.22
C LEU A 124 16.73 -1.40 -3.12
N ALA A 125 17.01 -0.38 -2.31
CA ALA A 125 16.11 0.10 -1.26
C ALA A 125 14.99 0.93 -1.90
N ILE A 126 13.75 0.47 -1.74
CA ILE A 126 12.53 1.12 -2.22
C ILE A 126 11.84 1.81 -1.05
N THR A 127 11.40 3.05 -1.27
CA THR A 127 10.52 3.79 -0.36
C THR A 127 9.27 4.23 -1.11
N LEU A 128 8.11 3.95 -0.52
CA LEU A 128 6.80 4.26 -1.06
C LEU A 128 6.08 5.21 -0.12
N GLY A 129 5.45 6.23 -0.69
CA GLY A 129 4.48 7.07 0.02
C GLY A 129 3.07 6.58 -0.26
N PHE A 130 2.23 6.52 0.77
CA PHE A 130 0.83 6.13 0.68
C PHE A 130 -0.09 7.22 1.24
N SER A 131 -1.28 7.35 0.65
CA SER A 131 -2.36 8.16 1.20
C SER A 131 -3.71 7.47 1.06
N GLY A 132 -4.56 7.59 2.07
CA GLY A 132 -5.89 7.00 2.05
C GLY A 132 -6.65 7.36 3.31
N PHE A 133 -7.98 7.47 3.22
CA PHE A 133 -8.86 7.75 4.38
C PHE A 133 -8.56 9.05 5.15
N GLY A 134 -7.84 10.00 4.53
CA GLY A 134 -7.40 11.25 5.18
C GLY A 134 -6.06 11.14 5.90
N ASP A 135 -5.43 9.97 5.89
CA ASP A 135 -4.12 9.69 6.47
C ASP A 135 -3.04 9.57 5.37
N THR A 136 -1.78 9.74 5.76
CA THR A 136 -0.59 9.49 4.91
C THR A 136 0.44 8.72 5.71
N ASP A 137 1.10 7.76 5.07
CA ASP A 137 2.17 6.99 5.70
C ASP A 137 3.20 6.55 4.65
N THR A 138 4.31 5.95 5.07
CA THR A 138 5.37 5.46 4.18
C THR A 138 5.68 4.01 4.48
N ALA A 139 6.02 3.25 3.44
CA ALA A 139 6.59 1.92 3.59
C ALA A 139 7.93 1.82 2.86
N ALA A 140 8.79 0.95 3.33
CA ALA A 140 10.06 0.64 2.71
C ALA A 140 10.31 -0.87 2.63
N GLY A 141 11.12 -1.25 1.66
CA GLY A 141 11.60 -2.61 1.47
C GLY A 141 12.83 -2.63 0.56
N THR A 142 13.53 -3.74 0.51
CA THR A 142 14.79 -3.84 -0.25
C THR A 142 14.78 -5.07 -1.14
N PHE A 143 15.10 -4.89 -2.42
CA PHE A 143 15.45 -6.00 -3.31
C PHE A 143 16.95 -6.28 -3.18
N VAL A 144 17.32 -7.56 -3.03
CA VAL A 144 18.73 -7.98 -2.97
C VAL A 144 19.06 -8.70 -4.27
N PHE A 145 19.96 -8.12 -5.06
CA PHE A 145 20.38 -8.66 -6.35
C PHE A 145 21.82 -9.15 -6.30
N SER A 146 22.06 -10.33 -6.87
CA SER A 146 23.37 -10.68 -7.41
C SER A 146 23.43 -10.35 -8.89
N HIS A 147 24.63 -10.03 -9.34
CA HIS A 147 24.94 -9.83 -10.75
C HIS A 147 26.05 -10.77 -11.17
N ASP A 148 25.89 -11.36 -12.34
CA ASP A 148 26.91 -12.14 -13.03
C ASP A 148 27.19 -11.44 -14.36
N GLU A 149 28.32 -10.73 -14.43
CA GLU A 149 28.86 -10.23 -15.68
C GLU A 149 29.61 -11.37 -16.35
N THR A 150 28.96 -11.97 -17.34
CA THR A 150 29.42 -13.20 -17.93
C THR A 150 30.65 -12.95 -18.79
N LEU A 151 31.59 -13.89 -18.79
CA LEU A 151 32.71 -13.81 -19.71
C LEU A 151 32.18 -14.02 -21.13
N ASP A 152 32.43 -13.06 -22.02
CA ASP A 152 32.18 -13.17 -23.46
C ASP A 152 33.08 -14.24 -24.10
N ASN A 153 32.74 -15.50 -23.87
CA ASN A 153 33.43 -16.67 -24.41
C ASN A 153 32.48 -17.59 -25.20
N GLY A 154 31.33 -17.05 -25.59
CA GLY A 154 30.33 -17.74 -26.37
C GLY A 154 30.94 -18.31 -27.64
N THR A 155 30.58 -19.56 -27.97
CA THR A 155 31.07 -20.16 -29.21
C THR A 155 30.17 -19.75 -30.36
N TYR A 156 30.71 -19.04 -31.35
CA TYR A 156 30.00 -18.74 -32.60
C TYR A 156 30.82 -19.17 -33.80
N GLN A 157 30.15 -19.42 -34.90
CA GLN A 157 30.79 -19.86 -36.13
C GLN A 157 31.00 -18.65 -37.03
N GLU A 158 32.26 -18.29 -37.24
CA GLU A 158 32.64 -17.35 -38.28
C GLU A 158 32.86 -18.11 -39.59
N CYS A 159 32.45 -17.48 -40.70
CA CYS A 159 32.67 -18.04 -42.02
C CYS A 159 33.21 -16.95 -42.96
N PHE A 160 34.31 -17.26 -43.63
CA PHE A 160 34.80 -16.50 -44.77
C PHE A 160 34.70 -17.34 -46.05
N LEU A 161 33.79 -16.93 -46.93
CA LEU A 161 33.40 -17.67 -48.15
C LEU A 161 32.88 -19.08 -47.82
N ILE A 162 33.73 -20.10 -47.94
CA ILE A 162 33.38 -21.51 -47.66
C ILE A 162 34.08 -22.05 -46.40
N TRP A 163 34.97 -21.27 -45.81
CA TRP A 163 35.80 -21.67 -44.68
C TRP A 163 35.13 -21.17 -43.42
N CYS A 164 34.77 -22.09 -42.53
CA CYS A 164 34.20 -21.74 -41.24
C CYS A 164 35.11 -22.23 -40.12
N TRP A 165 35.19 -21.45 -39.06
CA TRP A 165 35.86 -21.82 -37.81
C TRP A 165 35.00 -21.36 -36.64
N ASN A 166 35.19 -22.00 -35.49
CA ASN A 166 34.52 -21.58 -34.26
C ASN A 166 35.41 -20.54 -33.58
N GLU A 167 34.82 -19.42 -33.23
CA GLU A 167 35.41 -18.44 -32.32
C GLU A 167 34.79 -18.62 -30.94
N HIS A 168 35.58 -18.30 -29.92
CA HIS A 168 35.25 -18.52 -28.50
C HIS A 168 35.33 -17.20 -27.72
N ASP A 169 34.92 -16.11 -28.35
CA ASP A 169 34.85 -14.75 -27.80
C ASP A 169 33.46 -14.11 -28.05
N GLY A 170 32.45 -14.95 -28.28
CA GLY A 170 31.10 -14.51 -28.56
C GLY A 170 30.42 -13.92 -27.34
N PRO A 171 29.45 -13.01 -27.55
CA PRO A 171 28.71 -12.38 -26.47
C PRO A 171 27.92 -13.42 -25.66
N VAL A 172 27.95 -13.29 -24.34
CA VAL A 172 27.10 -14.07 -23.43
C VAL A 172 26.19 -13.10 -22.66
N ASP A 173 24.94 -13.49 -22.42
CA ASP A 173 24.01 -12.63 -21.70
C ASP A 173 24.41 -12.50 -20.22
N ASP A 174 24.49 -11.27 -19.75
CA ASP A 174 24.63 -10.98 -18.33
C ASP A 174 23.36 -11.24 -17.53
N ILE A 175 23.54 -11.70 -16.30
CA ILE A 175 22.45 -12.20 -15.47
C ILE A 175 22.29 -11.33 -14.22
N ILE A 176 21.04 -10.99 -13.94
CA ILE A 176 20.58 -10.43 -12.66
C ILE A 176 19.76 -11.52 -12.00
N ALA A 177 20.12 -11.88 -10.77
CA ALA A 177 19.34 -12.81 -9.97
C ALA A 177 18.95 -12.16 -8.65
N GLN A 178 17.69 -12.31 -8.26
CA GLN A 178 17.25 -11.95 -6.91
C GLN A 178 17.64 -13.08 -5.96
N THR A 179 18.56 -12.81 -5.04
CA THR A 179 19.18 -13.84 -4.17
C THR A 179 18.69 -13.79 -2.73
N GLY A 180 17.98 -12.74 -2.36
CA GLY A 180 17.29 -12.61 -1.07
C GLY A 180 15.82 -12.97 -1.15
N ALA A 181 15.31 -13.62 -0.10
CA ALA A 181 13.89 -13.87 0.11
C ALA A 181 13.13 -12.55 0.25
N SER A 182 11.91 -12.49 -0.29
CA SER A 182 10.93 -11.42 -0.07
C SER A 182 10.99 -10.93 1.38
N VAL A 183 11.60 -9.78 1.61
CA VAL A 183 11.66 -9.18 2.93
C VAL A 183 10.29 -8.55 3.17
N THR A 184 9.56 -9.15 4.10
CA THR A 184 8.33 -8.62 4.69
C THR A 184 8.57 -7.16 5.04
N SER A 185 7.94 -6.26 4.29
CA SER A 185 8.15 -4.83 4.40
C SER A 185 7.81 -4.32 5.81
N SER A 186 8.19 -3.08 6.06
CA SER A 186 7.55 -2.24 7.08
C SER A 186 6.02 -2.32 7.01
N SER A 187 5.34 -2.50 8.14
CA SER A 187 3.91 -2.26 8.23
C SER A 187 3.60 -0.79 8.50
N PHE A 188 2.45 -0.33 8.00
CA PHE A 188 1.99 1.05 8.16
C PHE A 188 0.48 1.09 8.36
N ILE A 189 -0.07 2.19 8.88
CA ILE A 189 -1.49 2.26 9.26
C ILE A 189 -2.20 3.38 8.50
N LEU A 190 -3.29 3.04 7.79
CA LEU A 190 -4.20 4.00 7.18
C LEU A 190 -5.65 3.64 7.49
N GLY A 191 -6.47 4.59 7.93
CA GLY A 191 -7.91 4.38 8.09
C GLY A 191 -8.30 3.25 9.04
N GLY A 192 -7.43 2.91 10.01
CA GLY A 192 -7.65 1.81 10.96
C GLY A 192 -7.27 0.41 10.46
N PHE A 193 -6.60 0.32 9.32
CA PHE A 193 -6.02 -0.92 8.79
C PHE A 193 -4.50 -0.88 8.90
N GLU A 194 -3.90 -2.00 9.29
CA GLU A 194 -2.47 -2.24 9.13
C GLU A 194 -2.21 -2.85 7.76
N TYR A 195 -1.36 -2.20 6.98
CA TYR A 195 -0.92 -2.65 5.67
C TYR A 195 0.50 -3.22 5.78
N SER A 196 0.76 -4.31 5.06
CA SER A 196 2.10 -4.79 4.78
C SER A 196 2.33 -4.82 3.26
N LEU A 197 3.46 -4.26 2.86
CA LEU A 197 4.02 -4.32 1.52
C LEU A 197 4.79 -5.65 1.32
N GLU A 198 4.59 -6.25 0.17
CA GLU A 198 5.27 -7.48 -0.21
C GLU A 198 5.98 -7.24 -1.53
N LEU A 199 7.31 -7.36 -1.54
CA LEU A 199 8.12 -7.24 -2.74
C LEU A 199 8.19 -8.60 -3.45
N LEU A 200 7.73 -8.65 -4.69
CA LEU A 200 7.57 -9.89 -5.45
C LEU A 200 8.75 -10.19 -6.37
N GLY A 201 9.36 -9.15 -6.96
CA GLY A 201 10.56 -9.27 -7.77
C GLY A 201 10.38 -8.83 -9.23
N LEU A 202 11.23 -9.38 -10.11
CA LEU A 202 11.34 -9.03 -11.53
C LEU A 202 10.21 -9.66 -12.36
N SER A 203 9.80 -8.96 -13.42
CA SER A 203 8.76 -9.43 -14.36
C SER A 203 9.20 -10.55 -15.30
N ALA A 204 10.51 -10.82 -15.40
CA ALA A 204 11.09 -11.80 -16.31
C ALA A 204 12.46 -12.27 -15.79
N ASP A 205 13.00 -13.31 -16.42
CA ASP A 205 14.38 -13.75 -16.19
C ASP A 205 15.36 -12.60 -16.46
N GLY A 206 16.27 -12.38 -15.52
CA GLY A 206 17.21 -11.25 -15.51
C GLY A 206 18.35 -11.34 -16.53
N SER A 207 18.10 -11.87 -17.74
CA SER A 207 19.09 -12.04 -18.81
C SER A 207 19.13 -10.82 -19.73
N THR A 208 20.30 -10.19 -19.90
CA THR A 208 20.47 -9.04 -20.81
C THR A 208 21.57 -9.31 -21.82
N PRO A 209 21.24 -9.36 -23.13
CA PRO A 209 22.25 -9.56 -24.16
C PRO A 209 23.30 -8.47 -24.19
N GLU A 210 24.51 -8.86 -24.56
CA GLU A 210 25.62 -7.93 -24.71
C GLU A 210 25.31 -6.73 -25.59
N ASN A 211 25.84 -5.58 -25.18
CA ASN A 211 25.67 -4.30 -25.87
C ASN A 211 24.21 -3.81 -26.02
N THR A 212 23.27 -4.41 -25.31
CA THR A 212 21.86 -4.03 -25.33
C THR A 212 21.41 -3.36 -24.02
N LYS A 213 20.13 -2.99 -23.99
CA LYS A 213 19.46 -2.65 -22.75
C LYS A 213 18.20 -3.49 -22.60
N ARG A 214 17.87 -3.85 -21.37
CA ARG A 214 16.61 -4.49 -21.02
C ARG A 214 15.99 -3.77 -19.83
N ASP A 215 14.68 -3.61 -19.91
CA ASP A 215 13.86 -3.02 -18.86
C ASP A 215 13.09 -4.15 -18.17
N TYR A 216 13.22 -4.25 -16.85
CA TYR A 216 12.49 -5.20 -16.01
C TYR A 216 11.51 -4.44 -15.13
N GLU A 217 10.26 -4.87 -15.10
CA GLU A 217 9.32 -4.30 -14.13
C GLU A 217 9.54 -4.96 -12.77
N LEU A 218 9.43 -4.16 -11.71
CA LEU A 218 9.46 -4.63 -10.34
C LEU A 218 8.05 -4.60 -9.76
N PHE A 219 7.62 -5.72 -9.19
CA PHE A 219 6.27 -5.87 -8.67
C PHE A 219 6.21 -5.89 -7.16
N ALA A 220 5.08 -5.41 -6.64
CA ALA A 220 4.73 -5.52 -5.24
C ALA A 220 3.23 -5.80 -5.06
N LYS A 221 2.87 -6.17 -3.83
CA LYS A 221 1.50 -6.38 -3.38
C LYS A 221 1.30 -5.72 -2.02
N LEU A 222 0.09 -5.23 -1.75
CA LEU A 222 -0.34 -4.80 -0.42
C LEU A 222 -1.26 -5.84 0.20
N ASN A 223 -1.00 -6.17 1.46
CA ASN A 223 -1.90 -6.96 2.29
C ASN A 223 -2.44 -6.06 3.41
N ALA A 224 -3.75 -6.05 3.64
CA ALA A 224 -4.38 -5.21 4.65
C ALA A 224 -5.10 -6.04 5.72
N THR A 225 -4.88 -5.71 6.98
CA THR A 225 -5.53 -6.35 8.13
C THR A 225 -6.21 -5.29 8.99
N ALA A 226 -7.48 -5.52 9.34
CA ALA A 226 -8.22 -4.60 10.22
C ALA A 226 -7.61 -4.60 11.62
N LEU A 227 -7.31 -3.41 12.16
CA LEU A 227 -6.90 -3.31 13.55
C LEU A 227 -8.11 -3.61 14.46
N PRO A 228 -7.94 -4.43 15.52
CA PRO A 228 -9.02 -4.71 16.45
C PRO A 228 -9.42 -3.42 17.17
N VAL A 229 -10.56 -2.86 16.79
CA VAL A 229 -11.16 -1.73 17.50
C VAL A 229 -11.76 -2.28 18.80
N PRO A 230 -11.41 -1.72 19.97
CA PRO A 230 -12.07 -2.06 21.22
C PRO A 230 -13.57 -1.88 21.04
N GLU A 231 -14.34 -2.95 21.28
CA GLU A 231 -15.79 -2.89 21.12
C GLU A 231 -16.33 -1.65 21.81
N PRO A 232 -17.18 -0.84 21.15
CA PRO A 232 -17.74 0.33 21.77
C PRO A 232 -18.38 -0.08 23.09
N GLY A 233 -17.94 0.51 24.21
CA GLY A 233 -18.56 0.28 25.52
C GLY A 233 -20.05 0.61 25.55
N THR A 234 -20.58 1.20 24.49
CA THR A 234 -22.01 1.36 24.21
C THR A 234 -22.76 0.03 24.06
N LEU A 235 -22.16 -1.06 23.57
CA LEU A 235 -22.79 -2.38 23.58
C LEU A 235 -22.94 -2.91 25.01
N ALA A 236 -21.90 -2.75 25.83
CA ALA A 236 -21.96 -3.09 27.24
C ALA A 236 -22.99 -2.23 27.99
N LEU A 237 -23.03 -0.92 27.73
CA LEU A 237 -23.98 0.02 28.32
C LEU A 237 -25.41 -0.18 27.81
N LEU A 238 -25.60 -0.54 26.54
CA LEU A 238 -26.91 -0.89 25.98
C LEU A 238 -27.41 -2.20 26.59
N GLY A 239 -26.53 -3.19 26.72
CA GLY A 239 -26.83 -4.45 27.39
C GLY A 239 -27.21 -4.24 28.87
N LEU A 240 -26.44 -3.44 29.60
CA LEU A 240 -26.74 -3.07 30.98
C LEU A 240 -28.00 -2.22 31.09
N GLY A 241 -28.23 -1.29 30.14
CA GLY A 241 -29.42 -0.46 30.07
C GLY A 241 -30.68 -1.30 29.84
N LEU A 242 -30.64 -2.23 28.90
CA LEU A 242 -31.73 -3.17 28.61
C LEU A 242 -31.97 -4.14 29.77
N ALA A 243 -30.91 -4.67 30.39
CA ALA A 243 -31.03 -5.50 31.59
C ALA A 243 -31.66 -4.70 32.75
N GLY A 244 -31.25 -3.45 32.95
CA GLY A 244 -31.83 -2.53 33.93
C GLY A 244 -33.31 -2.24 33.67
N LEU A 245 -33.70 -1.99 32.42
CA LEU A 245 -35.10 -1.81 32.01
C LEU A 245 -35.93 -3.09 32.18
N GLY A 246 -35.37 -4.26 31.89
CA GLY A 246 -36.00 -5.56 32.11
C GLY A 246 -36.27 -5.84 33.59
N MET A 247 -35.29 -5.55 34.46
CA MET A 247 -35.47 -5.66 35.92
C MET A 247 -36.47 -4.63 36.46
N ALA A 248 -36.48 -3.41 35.93
CA ALA A 248 -37.43 -2.37 36.34
C ALA A 248 -38.89 -2.73 35.99
N ARG A 249 -39.13 -3.40 34.85
CA ARG A 249 -40.46 -3.86 34.46
C ARG A 249 -41.00 -4.97 35.39
N ARG A 250 -40.11 -5.81 35.93
CA ARG A 250 -40.46 -6.91 36.84
C ARG A 250 -40.89 -6.44 38.23
N ARG A 251 -40.53 -5.23 38.66
CA ARG A 251 -40.93 -4.64 39.96
C ARG A 251 -42.28 -3.92 39.92
N LYS A 252 -42.87 -3.74 38.73
CA LYS A 252 -44.17 -3.08 38.55
C LYS A 252 -45.32 -4.05 38.21
N ALA A 253 -45.01 -5.32 37.98
CA ALA A 253 -45.99 -6.40 37.82
C ALA A 253 -46.20 -7.11 39.16
#